data_AF-A0A2H9VT55-F1
#
_entry.id   AF-A0A2H9VT55-F1
#
_cell.length_a   1.000
_cell.length_b   1.000
_cell.length_c   1.000
_cell.angle_alpha   90.00
_cell.angle_beta   90.00
_cell.angle_gamma   90.00
#
_symmetry.space_group_name_H-M   'P 1'
#
loop_
_entity.id
_entity.type
_entity.pdbx_description
1 polymer ?
#
loop_
_entity_poly.entity_id
_entity_poly.type
_entity_poly.pdbx_seq_one_letter_code
_entity_poly.pdbx_strand_id
1 'polypeptide(L)'
;MNKTLFKTISFIILMALTCTAACVFAQGTSLDNGNQYKAFQKTLNKVGISFIFPEGFKEIKAVNTRNLKFNYAMELPGKDFEIWFRVNSVKDNKQLLNENRLRVNPDSAYAYIIKQQAGVFTNDNEWLTRQIPETLLNRYNANVGKTYLVNLSDSPVTKHYKYALLITMAKFNAGSILAVCLSNDRGPEFFKNMFEASDCMKFKAQEKAEK
;
A
#
# COMPACT_ATOMS: atom_id res chain seq x y z
N MET A 1 -63.73 34.32 10.64
CA MET A 1 -62.49 33.62 10.22
C MET A 1 -61.43 33.80 11.30
N ASN A 2 -61.19 32.75 12.12
CA ASN A 2 -60.42 32.82 13.35
C ASN A 2 -58.90 32.80 13.11
N LYS A 3 -58.23 33.91 13.40
CA LYS A 3 -56.77 34.11 13.24
C LYS A 3 -55.92 33.39 14.31
N THR A 4 -56.54 32.72 15.27
CA THR A 4 -55.86 32.04 16.38
C THR A 4 -55.47 30.59 16.08
N LEU A 5 -56.05 29.95 15.06
CA LEU A 5 -55.77 28.54 14.73
C LEU A 5 -54.47 28.35 13.90
N PHE A 6 -53.99 29.40 13.24
CA PHE A 6 -52.81 29.33 12.36
C PHE A 6 -51.47 29.47 13.11
N LYS A 7 -51.46 30.02 14.33
CA LYS A 7 -50.22 30.19 15.12
C LYS A 7 -49.76 28.90 15.80
N THR A 8 -50.69 28.00 16.15
CA THR A 8 -50.37 26.77 16.88
C THR A 8 -49.80 25.68 15.97
N ILE A 9 -50.19 25.67 14.69
CA ILE A 9 -49.67 24.70 13.70
C ILE A 9 -48.24 25.05 13.27
N SER A 10 -47.87 26.34 13.28
CA SER A 10 -46.51 26.78 12.92
C SER A 10 -45.45 26.42 13.98
N PHE A 11 -45.84 26.17 15.22
CA PHE A 11 -44.90 25.80 16.29
C PHE A 11 -44.57 24.30 16.32
N ILE A 12 -45.48 23.45 15.83
CA ILE A 12 -45.27 21.99 15.80
C ILE A 12 -44.33 21.59 14.65
N ILE A 13 -44.32 22.34 13.53
CA ILE A 13 -43.42 22.06 12.40
C ILE A 13 -41.99 22.53 12.67
N LEU A 14 -41.78 23.52 13.55
CA LEU A 14 -40.44 24.03 13.88
C LEU A 14 -39.68 23.13 14.89
N MET A 15 -40.37 22.22 15.59
CA MET A 15 -39.74 21.29 16.55
C MET A 15 -39.32 19.94 15.92
N ALA A 16 -39.70 19.67 14.67
CA ALA A 16 -39.30 18.46 13.95
C ALA A 16 -38.00 18.64 13.14
N LEU A 17 -37.38 19.82 13.20
CA LEU A 17 -36.14 20.15 12.47
C LEU A 17 -34.92 20.26 13.39
N THR A 18 -34.90 19.52 14.50
CA THR A 18 -33.66 19.18 15.21
C THR A 18 -33.24 17.78 14.78
N CYS A 19 -32.93 17.60 13.50
CA CYS A 19 -32.15 16.47 13.03
C CYS A 19 -30.76 16.60 13.64
N THR A 20 -30.60 15.95 14.79
CA THR A 20 -29.39 15.30 15.27
C THR A 20 -28.25 15.36 14.26
N ALA A 21 -27.43 16.41 14.33
CA ALA A 21 -26.03 16.34 13.96
C ALA A 21 -25.34 15.46 15.00
N ALA A 22 -25.72 14.18 15.03
CA ALA A 22 -24.84 13.17 15.56
C ALA A 22 -23.68 13.17 14.56
N CYS A 23 -22.58 13.81 14.95
CA CYS A 23 -21.29 13.44 14.43
C CYS A 23 -21.22 11.93 14.64
N VAL A 24 -21.51 11.18 13.58
CA VAL A 24 -21.07 9.80 13.45
C VAL A 24 -19.57 9.93 13.34
N PHE A 25 -18.92 10.12 14.50
CA PHE A 25 -17.59 9.62 14.69
C PHE A 25 -17.73 8.14 14.42
N ALA A 26 -17.41 7.75 13.19
CA ALA A 26 -17.06 6.39 12.89
C ALA A 26 -15.99 6.03 13.93
N GLN A 27 -16.43 5.42 15.02
CA GLN A 27 -15.58 4.67 15.92
C GLN A 27 -15.05 3.56 15.03
N GLY A 28 -13.94 3.88 14.34
CA GLY A 28 -13.13 2.91 13.65
C GLY A 28 -12.79 1.92 14.74
N THR A 29 -13.47 0.78 14.70
CA THR A 29 -13.09 -0.38 15.48
C THR A 29 -11.59 -0.47 15.28
N SER A 30 -10.84 -0.38 16.39
CA SER A 30 -9.43 -0.73 16.39
C SER A 30 -9.41 -2.22 16.05
N LEU A 31 -9.48 -2.51 14.75
CA LEU A 31 -9.05 -3.77 14.19
C LEU A 31 -7.72 -4.08 14.83
N ASP A 32 -7.54 -5.35 15.14
CA ASP A 32 -6.40 -6.00 15.76
C ASP A 32 -5.06 -5.74 15.02
N ASN A 33 -4.69 -4.46 14.91
CA ASN A 33 -3.57 -3.91 14.15
C ASN A 33 -2.24 -4.34 14.78
N GLY A 34 -2.24 -4.57 16.10
CA GLY A 34 -1.07 -5.04 16.83
C GLY A 34 -0.52 -6.37 16.31
N ASN A 35 -1.37 -7.25 15.77
CA ASN A 35 -0.93 -8.55 15.27
C ASN A 35 -0.32 -8.47 13.86
N GLN A 36 -0.89 -7.65 12.97
CA GLN A 36 -0.37 -7.47 11.60
C GLN A 36 1.01 -6.80 11.61
N TYR A 37 1.16 -5.67 12.30
CA TYR A 37 2.45 -4.98 12.36
C TYR A 37 3.56 -5.84 12.96
N LYS A 38 3.29 -6.58 14.06
CA LYS A 38 4.26 -7.50 14.66
C LYS A 38 4.66 -8.62 13.70
N ALA A 39 3.70 -9.19 12.96
CA ALA A 39 4.00 -10.21 11.96
C ALA A 39 4.84 -9.64 10.82
N PHE A 40 4.52 -8.42 10.38
CA PHE A 40 5.29 -7.70 9.38
C PHE A 40 6.72 -7.43 9.82
N GLN A 41 6.94 -6.90 11.03
CA GLN A 41 8.28 -6.69 11.60
C GLN A 41 9.09 -7.98 11.69
N LYS A 42 8.47 -9.11 12.05
CA LYS A 42 9.14 -10.43 12.02
C LYS A 42 9.60 -10.80 10.61
N THR A 43 8.77 -10.56 9.60
CA THR A 43 9.14 -10.79 8.19
C THR A 43 10.29 -9.89 7.77
N LEU A 44 10.22 -8.59 8.06
CA LEU A 44 11.27 -7.62 7.75
C LEU A 44 12.61 -7.99 8.39
N ASN A 45 12.59 -8.39 9.66
CA ASN A 45 13.80 -8.80 10.37
C ASN A 45 14.48 -10.03 9.74
N LYS A 46 13.69 -11.02 9.28
CA LYS A 46 14.22 -12.22 8.61
C LYS A 46 14.97 -11.91 7.32
N VAL A 47 14.60 -10.84 6.62
CA VAL A 47 15.24 -10.42 5.36
C VAL A 47 16.17 -9.21 5.53
N GLY A 48 16.42 -8.80 6.78
CA GLY A 48 17.32 -7.69 7.08
C GLY A 48 16.80 -6.34 6.57
N ILE A 49 15.52 -6.04 6.72
CA ILE A 49 14.93 -4.73 6.38
C ILE A 49 14.64 -3.95 7.67
N SER A 50 14.97 -2.67 7.68
CA SER A 50 14.49 -1.71 8.67
C SER A 50 13.21 -1.06 8.17
N PHE A 51 12.24 -0.90 9.06
CA PHE A 51 11.02 -0.15 8.80
C PHE A 51 10.77 0.88 9.90
N ILE A 52 10.52 2.11 9.49
CA ILE A 52 10.14 3.23 10.34
C ILE A 52 8.76 3.64 9.89
N PHE A 53 7.77 3.54 10.78
CA PHE A 53 6.41 3.90 10.46
C PHE A 53 6.34 5.42 10.20
N PRO A 54 5.94 5.86 8.99
CA PRO A 54 6.00 7.28 8.62
C PRO A 54 4.96 8.11 9.38
N GLU A 55 5.32 9.35 9.69
CA GLU A 55 4.44 10.28 10.40
C GLU A 55 3.18 10.58 9.58
N GLY A 56 2.03 10.73 10.26
CA GLY A 56 0.74 11.01 9.63
C GLY A 56 0.05 9.81 9.00
N PHE A 57 0.76 8.70 8.75
CA PHE A 57 0.14 7.48 8.26
C PHE A 57 -0.62 6.73 9.35
N LYS A 58 -1.52 5.85 8.93
CA LYS A 58 -2.26 4.95 9.82
C LYS A 58 -2.25 3.53 9.25
N GLU A 59 -2.03 2.55 10.11
CA GLU A 59 -2.16 1.15 9.72
C GLU A 59 -3.60 0.81 9.32
N ILE A 60 -3.72 0.10 8.20
CA ILE A 60 -4.97 -0.50 7.73
C ILE A 60 -4.79 -2.00 7.52
N LYS A 61 -5.91 -2.71 7.37
CA LYS A 61 -5.89 -4.14 7.07
C LYS A 61 -5.26 -4.39 5.69
N ALA A 62 -4.20 -5.19 5.64
CA ALA A 62 -3.58 -5.60 4.40
C ALA A 62 -4.54 -6.48 3.57
N VAL A 63 -4.52 -6.26 2.26
CA VAL A 63 -5.30 -7.07 1.32
C VAL A 63 -4.70 -8.47 1.22
N ASN A 64 -5.53 -9.48 1.50
CA ASN A 64 -5.16 -10.89 1.40
C ASN A 64 -6.30 -11.68 0.75
N THR A 65 -6.28 -11.72 -0.58
CA THR A 65 -7.19 -12.50 -1.43
C THR A 65 -6.43 -13.65 -2.10
N ARG A 66 -7.10 -14.43 -2.95
CA ARG A 66 -6.46 -15.50 -3.73
C ARG A 66 -5.31 -14.99 -4.58
N ASN A 67 -5.48 -13.81 -5.21
CA ASN A 67 -4.55 -13.26 -6.20
C ASN A 67 -3.67 -12.13 -5.64
N LEU A 68 -4.06 -11.52 -4.50
CA LEU A 68 -3.34 -10.42 -3.88
C LEU A 68 -2.97 -10.81 -2.45
N LYS A 69 -1.68 -10.86 -2.14
CA LYS A 69 -1.20 -11.18 -0.80
C LYS A 69 -0.19 -10.14 -0.34
N PHE A 70 -0.61 -9.29 0.59
CA PHE A 70 0.23 -8.26 1.19
C PHE A 70 0.49 -8.57 2.67
N ASN A 71 1.67 -8.20 3.14
CA ASN A 71 2.08 -8.40 4.54
C ASN A 71 1.64 -7.25 5.44
N TYR A 72 1.51 -6.05 4.87
CA TYR A 72 1.20 -4.83 5.61
C TYR A 72 0.54 -3.81 4.69
N ALA A 73 -0.27 -2.91 5.26
CA ALA A 73 -0.84 -1.79 4.53
C ALA A 73 -1.01 -0.58 5.46
N MET A 74 -0.89 0.61 4.87
CA MET A 74 -1.11 1.87 5.56
C MET A 74 -1.81 2.87 4.64
N GLU A 75 -2.56 3.79 5.23
CA GLU A 75 -3.23 4.90 4.56
C GLU A 75 -2.68 6.23 5.09
N LEU A 76 -2.81 7.29 4.29
CA LEU A 76 -2.67 8.66 4.76
C LEU A 76 -4.08 9.24 4.97
N PRO A 77 -4.57 9.38 6.22
CA PRO A 77 -5.96 9.75 6.49
C PRO A 77 -6.35 11.08 5.85
N GLY A 78 -7.56 11.15 5.30
CA GLY A 78 -8.06 12.34 4.61
C GLY A 78 -7.43 12.59 3.23
N LYS A 79 -6.59 11.65 2.76
CA LYS A 79 -6.05 11.64 1.40
C LYS A 79 -6.51 10.37 0.70
N ASP A 80 -6.73 10.47 -0.61
CA ASP A 80 -6.95 9.31 -1.48
C ASP A 80 -5.61 8.60 -1.76
N PHE A 81 -4.97 8.07 -0.71
CA PHE A 81 -3.64 7.49 -0.81
C PHE A 81 -3.41 6.34 0.18
N GLU A 82 -2.98 5.20 -0.36
CA GLU A 82 -2.61 4.00 0.40
C GLU A 82 -1.29 3.41 -0.11
N ILE A 83 -0.59 2.71 0.78
CA ILE A 83 0.58 1.92 0.44
C ILE A 83 0.41 0.51 0.97
N TRP A 84 0.51 -0.48 0.09
CA TRP A 84 0.50 -1.90 0.45
C TRP A 84 1.87 -2.52 0.23
N PHE A 85 2.37 -3.25 1.22
CA PHE A 85 3.70 -3.84 1.19
C PHE A 85 3.62 -5.37 1.12
N ARG A 86 4.44 -5.92 0.23
CA ARG A 86 4.77 -7.33 0.17
C ARG A 86 6.27 -7.49 0.26
N VAL A 87 6.72 -8.41 1.11
CA VAL A 87 8.11 -8.72 1.37
C VAL A 87 8.30 -10.21 1.20
N ASN A 88 9.29 -10.57 0.40
CA ASN A 88 9.64 -11.96 0.13
C ASN A 88 11.10 -12.19 0.48
N SER A 89 11.39 -13.27 1.20
CA SER A 89 12.76 -13.78 1.35
C SER A 89 13.22 -14.46 0.06
N VAL A 90 14.53 -14.72 -0.05
CA VAL A 90 15.06 -15.56 -1.15
C VAL A 90 14.40 -16.93 -1.19
N LYS A 91 14.05 -17.51 -0.04
CA LYS A 91 13.34 -18.79 0.03
C LYS A 91 11.95 -18.68 -0.59
N ASP A 92 11.21 -17.62 -0.26
CA ASP A 92 9.87 -17.39 -0.83
C ASP A 92 9.96 -17.14 -2.33
N ASN A 93 10.99 -16.42 -2.79
CA ASN A 93 11.25 -16.19 -4.21
C ASN A 93 11.56 -17.50 -4.94
N LYS A 94 12.41 -18.37 -4.37
CA LYS A 94 12.68 -19.73 -4.92
C LYS A 94 11.39 -20.53 -5.07
N GLN A 95 10.57 -20.54 -4.02
CA GLN A 95 9.30 -21.25 -4.04
C GLN A 95 8.37 -20.72 -5.13
N LEU A 96 8.19 -19.40 -5.22
CA LEU A 96 7.37 -18.77 -6.24
C LEU A 96 7.84 -19.14 -7.66
N LEU A 97 9.13 -19.07 -7.93
CA LEU A 97 9.68 -19.41 -9.25
C LEU A 97 9.45 -20.89 -9.59
N ASN A 98 9.62 -21.79 -8.62
CA ASN A 98 9.39 -23.23 -8.80
C ASN A 98 7.92 -23.54 -9.10
N GLU A 99 6.99 -22.94 -8.34
CA GLU A 99 5.54 -23.08 -8.56
C GLU A 99 5.12 -22.63 -9.96
N ASN A 100 5.81 -21.62 -10.51
CA ASN A 100 5.58 -21.10 -11.86
C ASN A 100 6.49 -21.74 -12.93
N ARG A 101 7.25 -22.80 -12.58
CA ARG A 101 8.17 -23.54 -13.46
C ARG A 101 9.21 -22.64 -14.17
N LEU A 102 9.61 -21.54 -13.53
CA LEU A 102 10.59 -20.60 -14.06
C LEU A 102 12.00 -21.02 -13.62
N ARG A 103 12.89 -21.24 -14.60
CA ARG A 103 14.31 -21.56 -14.36
C ARG A 103 15.18 -20.31 -14.36
N VAL A 104 14.89 -19.37 -13.46
CA VAL A 104 15.65 -18.13 -13.31
C VAL A 104 16.27 -18.02 -11.92
N ASN A 105 17.30 -17.18 -11.77
CA ASN A 105 17.90 -16.92 -10.48
C ASN A 105 16.84 -16.31 -9.52
N PRO A 106 16.70 -16.79 -8.28
CA PRO A 106 15.82 -16.22 -7.26
C PRO A 106 15.97 -14.72 -7.03
N ASP A 107 17.19 -14.18 -7.19
CA ASP A 107 17.44 -12.74 -7.09
C ASP A 107 16.79 -11.95 -8.24
N SER A 108 16.43 -12.62 -9.34
CA SER A 108 15.68 -12.03 -10.47
C SER A 108 14.16 -12.12 -10.31
N ALA A 109 13.65 -12.78 -9.25
CA ALA A 109 12.22 -12.96 -9.04
C ALA A 109 11.47 -11.63 -8.89
N TYR A 110 12.14 -10.56 -8.46
CA TYR A 110 11.54 -9.23 -8.29
C TYR A 110 10.86 -8.72 -9.58
N ALA A 111 11.49 -8.94 -10.74
CA ALA A 111 10.98 -8.49 -12.03
C ALA A 111 9.73 -9.28 -12.44
N TYR A 112 9.70 -10.57 -12.10
CA TYR A 112 8.53 -11.42 -12.31
C TYR A 112 7.38 -11.01 -11.36
N ILE A 113 7.67 -10.83 -10.08
CA ILE A 113 6.69 -10.45 -9.05
C ILE A 113 5.98 -9.16 -9.43
N ILE A 114 6.72 -8.11 -9.77
CA ILE A 114 6.09 -6.84 -10.12
C ILE A 114 5.25 -6.95 -11.39
N LYS A 115 5.72 -7.67 -12.42
CA LYS A 115 4.97 -7.85 -13.66
C LYS A 115 3.66 -8.62 -13.44
N GLN A 116 3.71 -9.71 -12.65
CA GLN A 116 2.52 -10.47 -12.29
C GLN A 116 1.55 -9.62 -11.46
N GLN A 117 2.07 -8.90 -10.47
CA GLN A 117 1.26 -8.03 -9.64
C GLN A 117 0.56 -6.95 -10.46
N ALA A 118 1.28 -6.37 -11.40
CA ALA A 118 0.74 -5.40 -12.32
C ALA A 118 -0.38 -6.06 -13.16
N GLY A 119 -0.13 -7.26 -13.71
CA GLY A 119 -1.10 -8.08 -14.47
C GLY A 119 -2.43 -8.36 -13.76
N VAL A 120 -2.43 -8.39 -12.43
CA VAL A 120 -3.65 -8.58 -11.62
C VAL A 120 -4.46 -7.28 -11.48
N PHE A 121 -3.82 -6.12 -11.61
CA PHE A 121 -4.42 -4.82 -11.34
C PHE A 121 -5.08 -4.16 -12.54
N THR A 122 -4.73 -4.57 -13.75
CA THR A 122 -5.22 -3.94 -14.97
C THR A 122 -5.45 -4.98 -16.06
N ASN A 123 -6.42 -4.69 -16.92
CA ASN A 123 -6.65 -5.46 -18.15
C ASN A 123 -5.74 -4.97 -19.30
N ASP A 124 -5.08 -3.83 -19.11
CA ASP A 124 -4.21 -3.23 -20.11
C ASP A 124 -2.80 -3.83 -20.02
N ASN A 125 -2.16 -4.01 -21.16
CA ASN A 125 -0.76 -4.45 -21.22
C ASN A 125 0.23 -3.28 -21.39
N GLU A 126 -0.26 -2.04 -21.26
CA GLU A 126 0.52 -0.81 -21.44
C GLU A 126 0.79 -0.15 -20.09
N TRP A 127 2.03 -0.34 -19.62
CA TRP A 127 2.52 0.13 -18.32
C TRP A 127 3.69 1.06 -18.54
N LEU A 128 3.70 2.21 -17.87
CA LEU A 128 4.92 3.01 -17.83
C LEU A 128 5.90 2.33 -16.87
N THR A 129 6.95 1.74 -17.44
CA THR A 129 7.98 1.03 -16.70
C THR A 129 9.25 1.85 -16.63
N ARG A 130 9.90 1.94 -15.46
CA ARG A 130 11.22 2.56 -15.31
C ARG A 130 12.14 1.72 -14.43
N GLN A 131 13.42 1.68 -14.78
CA GLN A 131 14.45 1.17 -13.87
C GLN A 131 14.73 2.21 -12.80
N ILE A 132 14.95 1.78 -11.56
CA ILE A 132 15.32 2.69 -10.48
C ILE A 132 16.81 3.05 -10.64
N PRO A 133 17.16 4.34 -10.72
CA PRO A 133 18.56 4.76 -10.80
C PRO A 133 19.40 4.26 -9.62
N GLU A 134 20.69 3.99 -9.87
CA GLU A 134 21.62 3.50 -8.85
C GLU A 134 21.71 4.42 -7.63
N THR A 135 21.64 5.74 -7.82
CA THR A 135 21.63 6.72 -6.73
C THR A 135 20.48 6.49 -5.74
N LEU A 136 19.29 6.14 -6.23
CA LEU A 136 18.15 5.79 -5.39
C LEU A 136 18.30 4.39 -4.79
N LEU A 137 18.79 3.41 -5.56
CA LEU A 137 19.04 2.06 -5.03
C LEU A 137 20.02 2.09 -3.84
N ASN A 138 21.06 2.92 -3.92
CA ASN A 138 22.03 3.14 -2.84
C ASN A 138 21.38 3.76 -1.61
N ARG A 139 20.44 4.71 -1.77
CA ARG A 139 19.65 5.25 -0.64
C ARG A 139 18.94 4.13 0.12
N TYR A 140 18.44 3.11 -0.58
CA TYR A 140 17.72 1.96 -0.01
C TYR A 140 18.58 0.73 0.31
N ASN A 141 19.90 0.81 0.12
CA ASN A 141 20.83 -0.31 0.16
C ASN A 141 20.42 -1.50 -0.75
N ALA A 142 19.61 -1.26 -1.78
CA ALA A 142 19.14 -2.27 -2.73
C ALA A 142 20.16 -2.48 -3.85
N ASN A 143 20.10 -3.63 -4.53
CA ASN A 143 20.95 -3.92 -5.67
C ASN A 143 20.27 -3.60 -7.01
N VAL A 144 18.97 -3.87 -7.09
CA VAL A 144 18.17 -3.68 -8.31
C VAL A 144 16.76 -3.24 -7.94
N GLY A 145 16.08 -2.57 -8.86
CA GLY A 145 14.69 -2.18 -8.65
C GLY A 145 14.04 -1.63 -9.91
N LYS A 146 12.71 -1.67 -9.92
CA LYS A 146 11.89 -1.29 -11.07
C LYS A 146 10.57 -0.71 -10.59
N THR A 147 10.02 0.23 -11.35
CA THR A 147 8.69 0.79 -11.10
C THR A 147 7.76 0.56 -12.28
N TYR A 148 6.47 0.40 -11.98
CA TYR A 148 5.38 0.33 -12.96
C TYR A 148 4.30 1.30 -12.51
N LEU A 149 3.96 2.27 -13.36
CA LEU A 149 2.76 3.10 -13.17
C LEU A 149 1.65 2.52 -14.05
N VAL A 150 0.50 2.23 -13.43
CA VAL A 150 -0.59 1.46 -14.03
C VAL A 150 -1.92 2.17 -13.82
N ASN A 151 -2.80 2.10 -14.81
CA ASN A 151 -4.21 2.44 -14.66
C ASN A 151 -4.93 1.21 -14.14
N LEU A 152 -5.66 1.34 -13.04
CA LEU A 152 -6.34 0.25 -12.39
C LEU A 152 -7.68 -0.02 -13.06
N SER A 153 -8.02 -1.30 -13.20
CA SER A 153 -9.40 -1.69 -13.44
C SER A 153 -10.24 -1.35 -12.21
N ASP A 154 -11.43 -0.79 -12.42
CA ASP A 154 -12.33 -0.48 -11.31
C ASP A 154 -12.70 -1.76 -10.54
N SER A 155 -12.43 -1.76 -9.23
CA SER A 155 -12.60 -2.94 -8.39
C SER A 155 -12.75 -2.58 -6.92
N PRO A 156 -13.65 -3.25 -6.18
CA PRO A 156 -13.75 -3.07 -4.73
C PRO A 156 -12.50 -3.54 -3.99
N VAL A 157 -11.72 -4.46 -4.59
CA VAL A 157 -10.47 -4.95 -3.99
C VAL A 157 -9.42 -3.85 -3.90
N THR A 158 -9.37 -2.97 -4.90
CA THR A 158 -8.53 -1.76 -4.94
C THR A 158 -9.26 -0.53 -4.43
N LYS A 159 -10.40 -0.69 -3.73
CA LYS A 159 -11.23 0.42 -3.22
C LYS A 159 -11.55 1.46 -4.29
N HIS A 160 -11.73 1.02 -5.53
CA HIS A 160 -12.03 1.89 -6.68
C HIS A 160 -10.95 2.95 -6.98
N TYR A 161 -9.70 2.74 -6.51
CA TYR A 161 -8.58 3.58 -6.93
C TYR A 161 -8.36 3.49 -8.44
N LYS A 162 -7.93 4.60 -9.05
CA LYS A 162 -7.71 4.71 -10.51
C LYS A 162 -6.29 4.39 -10.95
N TYR A 163 -5.30 4.61 -10.07
CA TYR A 163 -3.90 4.47 -10.40
C TYR A 163 -3.14 3.71 -9.32
N ALA A 164 -2.12 2.97 -9.75
CA ALA A 164 -1.10 2.45 -8.83
C ALA A 164 0.31 2.67 -9.37
N LEU A 165 1.20 3.08 -8.47
CA LEU A 165 2.64 2.99 -8.69
C LEU A 165 3.17 1.78 -7.91
N LEU A 166 3.58 0.75 -8.64
CA LEU A 166 4.24 -0.41 -8.08
C LEU A 166 5.73 -0.13 -8.07
N ILE A 167 6.37 -0.30 -6.92
CA ILE A 167 7.80 -0.11 -6.72
C ILE A 167 8.35 -1.43 -6.18
N THR A 168 9.25 -2.05 -6.92
CA THR A 168 9.97 -3.22 -6.42
C THR A 168 11.46 -2.96 -6.31
N MET A 169 12.06 -3.47 -5.25
CA MET A 169 13.50 -3.45 -5.02
C MET A 169 13.93 -4.81 -4.49
N ALA A 170 15.13 -5.24 -4.84
CA ALA A 170 15.70 -6.48 -4.34
C ALA A 170 17.14 -6.28 -3.84
N LYS A 171 17.47 -7.03 -2.79
CA LYS A 171 18.81 -7.22 -2.27
C LYS A 171 19.22 -8.67 -2.49
N PHE A 172 20.32 -8.86 -3.22
CA PHE A 172 20.80 -10.19 -3.55
C PHE A 172 21.08 -11.01 -2.29
N ASN A 173 20.70 -12.28 -2.33
CA ASN A 173 20.79 -13.22 -1.21
C ASN A 173 19.97 -12.87 0.05
N ALA A 174 19.17 -11.80 0.04
CA ALA A 174 18.31 -11.42 1.16
C ALA A 174 16.82 -11.53 0.83
N GLY A 175 16.36 -10.83 -0.21
CA GLY A 175 14.95 -10.84 -0.60
C GLY A 175 14.54 -9.65 -1.46
N SER A 176 13.23 -9.47 -1.59
CA SER A 176 12.62 -8.39 -2.37
C SER A 176 11.47 -7.72 -1.63
N ILE A 177 11.33 -6.42 -1.86
CA ILE A 177 10.20 -5.59 -1.44
C ILE A 177 9.39 -5.26 -2.68
N LEU A 178 8.07 -5.27 -2.52
CA LEU A 178 7.10 -4.68 -3.44
C LEU A 178 6.23 -3.73 -2.60
N ALA A 179 6.23 -2.45 -2.95
CA ALA A 179 5.28 -1.46 -2.47
C ALA A 179 4.31 -1.12 -3.60
N VAL A 180 3.02 -1.01 -3.27
CA VAL A 180 1.97 -0.59 -4.19
C VAL A 180 1.35 0.68 -3.62
N CYS A 181 1.64 1.82 -4.24
CA CYS A 181 1.06 3.11 -3.88
C CYS A 181 -0.18 3.35 -4.72
N LEU A 182 -1.34 3.51 -4.09
CA LEU A 182 -2.65 3.62 -4.75
C LEU A 182 -3.19 5.05 -4.63
N SER A 183 -3.83 5.56 -5.67
CA SER A 183 -4.50 6.85 -5.62
C SER A 183 -5.54 7.06 -6.73
N ASN A 184 -6.42 8.04 -6.52
CA ASN A 184 -7.35 8.56 -7.54
C ASN A 184 -6.74 9.70 -8.37
N ASP A 185 -5.58 10.21 -7.98
CA ASP A 185 -4.82 11.23 -8.69
C ASP A 185 -3.44 10.68 -9.08
N ARG A 186 -2.92 11.13 -10.23
CA ARG A 186 -1.55 10.86 -10.69
C ARG A 186 -0.70 12.14 -10.82
N GLY A 187 -1.21 13.24 -10.27
CA GLY A 187 -0.58 14.55 -10.24
C GLY A 187 0.46 14.72 -9.14
N PRO A 188 0.92 15.96 -8.89
CA PRO A 188 1.98 16.25 -7.93
C PRO A 188 1.68 15.79 -6.49
N GLU A 189 0.42 15.87 -6.04
CA GLU A 189 0.03 15.45 -4.69
C GLU A 189 0.25 13.95 -4.47
N PHE A 190 0.05 13.12 -5.51
CA PHE A 190 0.35 11.69 -5.44
C PHE A 190 1.84 11.43 -5.13
N PHE A 191 2.73 12.09 -5.86
CA PHE A 191 4.18 11.94 -5.66
C PHE A 191 4.65 12.55 -4.35
N LYS A 192 4.00 13.61 -3.88
CA LYS A 192 4.25 14.21 -2.56
C LYS A 192 3.92 13.22 -1.44
N ASN A 193 2.72 12.63 -1.44
CA ASN A 193 2.32 11.64 -0.44
C ASN A 193 3.23 10.40 -0.47
N MET A 194 3.64 9.96 -1.65
CA MET A 194 4.63 8.88 -1.80
C MET A 194 5.98 9.28 -1.20
N PHE A 195 6.42 10.53 -1.43
CA PHE A 195 7.69 11.03 -0.91
C PHE A 195 7.71 11.09 0.62
N GLU A 196 6.60 11.43 1.26
CA GLU A 196 6.43 11.41 2.73
C GLU A 196 6.67 10.01 3.33
N ALA A 197 6.33 8.95 2.58
CA ALA A 197 6.60 7.57 2.98
C ALA A 197 7.95 7.04 2.45
N SER A 198 8.72 7.81 1.69
CA SER A 198 9.83 7.28 0.90
C SER A 198 10.96 6.68 1.74
N ASP A 199 11.20 7.17 2.96
CA ASP A 199 12.25 6.65 3.85
C ASP A 199 11.75 5.58 4.85
N CYS A 200 10.49 5.15 4.74
CA CYS A 200 9.91 4.23 5.71
C CYS A 200 10.55 2.83 5.68
N MET A 201 11.23 2.44 4.60
CA MET A 201 11.73 1.08 4.43
C MET A 201 13.07 1.04 3.70
N LYS A 202 14.05 0.30 4.25
CA LYS A 202 15.41 0.19 3.71
C LYS A 202 16.05 -1.15 4.07
N PHE A 203 16.86 -1.73 3.19
CA PHE A 203 17.67 -2.90 3.56
C PHE A 203 18.77 -2.48 4.54
N LYS A 204 19.00 -3.26 5.59
CA LYS A 204 20.13 -3.06 6.50
C LYS A 204 21.43 -3.21 5.70
N ALA A 205 22.43 -2.41 6.04
CA ALA A 205 23.76 -2.58 5.45
C ALA A 205 24.26 -4.00 5.79
N GLN A 206 24.88 -4.68 4.82
CA GLN A 206 25.58 -5.92 5.14
C GLN A 206 26.80 -5.53 5.96
N GLU A 207 26.85 -5.99 7.21
CA GLU A 207 28.11 -6.02 7.94
C GLU A 207 29.06 -6.89 7.12
N LYS A 208 30.15 -6.29 6.63
CA LYS A 208 31.22 -7.08 6.03
C LYS A 208 31.68 -8.01 7.14
N ALA A 209 31.42 -9.31 7.00
CA ALA A 209 32.07 -10.29 7.85
C ALA A 209 33.57 -10.10 7.63
N GLU A 210 34.25 -9.52 8.62
CA GLU A 210 35.70 -9.53 8.69
C GLU A 210 36.12 -11.01 8.63
N LYS A 211 36.78 -11.36 7.54
CA LYS A 211 37.36 -12.69 7.31
C LYS A 211 38.77 -12.69 7.82
#